data_AF-A0A8S3D6U6-F1
#
_entry.id   AF-A0A8S3D6U6-F1
#
_cell.length_a   1.000
_cell.length_b   1.000
_cell.length_c   1.000
_cell.angle_alpha   90.00
_cell.angle_beta   90.00
_cell.angle_gamma   90.00
#
_symmetry.space_group_name_H-M   'P 1'
#
loop_
_entity.id
_entity.type
_entity.pdbx_description
1 polymer ?
#
loop_
_entity_poly.entity_id
_entity_poly.type
_entity_poly.pdbx_seq_one_letter_code
_entity_poly.pdbx_strand_id
1 'polypeptide(L)'
;NISFVQSIIADGLVVPTTVVSAGKCITRRENHIRRGREASSIADFVDAIFLSPSVHYSCDPTYAVAFEYGDQQLLPVLECSVRKNSYSCFPCTVPSYTPHPDDNMQTIEWRMLDSENIVINAVLFIPKIDSLEVTKRERINKLTT
;
A
#
# COMPACT_ATOMS: atom_id res chain seq x y z
N ASN A 1 -16.55 -2.84 -6.51
CA ASN A 1 -16.17 -1.57 -7.17
C ASN A 1 -14.75 -1.75 -7.72
N ILE A 2 -14.63 -2.20 -8.98
CA ILE A 2 -13.35 -2.61 -9.63
C ILE A 2 -12.40 -1.42 -9.88
N SER A 3 -12.91 -0.18 -9.87
CA SER A 3 -12.14 1.03 -10.15
C SER A 3 -11.02 1.32 -9.15
N PHE A 4 -11.16 0.89 -7.88
CA PHE A 4 -10.11 1.04 -6.87
C PHE A 4 -8.92 0.10 -7.11
N VAL A 5 -9.16 -1.09 -7.65
CA VAL A 5 -8.08 -2.02 -8.04
C VAL A 5 -7.36 -1.50 -9.29
N GLN A 6 -8.10 -0.86 -10.20
CA GLN A 6 -7.52 -0.21 -11.39
C GLN A 6 -6.55 0.92 -11.02
N SER A 7 -6.79 1.73 -9.98
CA SER A 7 -5.87 2.81 -9.61
C SER A 7 -4.54 2.29 -9.04
N ILE A 8 -4.54 1.16 -8.32
CA ILE A 8 -3.30 0.55 -7.82
C ILE A 8 -2.43 0.05 -8.98
N ILE A 9 -3.07 -0.56 -9.99
CA ILE A 9 -2.39 -1.11 -11.16
C ILE A 9 -1.97 0.00 -12.15
N ALA A 10 -2.72 1.09 -12.25
CA ALA A 10 -2.47 2.16 -13.23
C ALA A 10 -1.65 3.36 -12.71
N ASP A 11 -1.79 3.73 -11.44
CA ASP A 11 -1.30 5.02 -10.92
C ASP A 11 -0.10 4.89 -9.95
N GLY A 12 0.26 3.68 -9.52
CA GLY A 12 1.34 3.46 -8.55
C GLY A 12 1.04 4.05 -7.17
N LEU A 13 2.10 4.42 -6.42
CA LEU A 13 1.99 4.87 -5.03
C LEU A 13 1.37 6.28 -4.91
N VAL A 14 0.15 6.35 -4.39
CA VAL A 14 -0.55 7.59 -4.05
C VAL A 14 -0.14 8.04 -2.64
N VAL A 15 0.79 8.99 -2.52
CA VAL A 15 1.20 9.52 -1.20
C VAL A 15 0.05 10.27 -0.51
N PRO A 16 -0.02 10.30 0.84
CA PRO A 16 -1.04 11.06 1.57
C PRO A 16 -1.08 12.51 1.08
N THR A 17 -2.28 13.03 0.78
CA THR A 17 -2.60 14.34 0.13
C THR A 17 -2.57 14.39 -1.40
N THR A 18 -2.24 13.30 -2.09
CA THR A 18 -2.39 13.21 -3.55
C THR A 18 -3.88 13.15 -3.91
N VAL A 19 -4.38 14.20 -4.57
CA VAL A 19 -5.76 14.21 -5.08
C VAL A 19 -5.79 13.45 -6.39
N VAL A 20 -6.44 12.28 -6.39
CA VAL A 20 -6.69 11.49 -7.60
C VAL A 20 -8.16 11.66 -8.00
N SER A 21 -8.42 12.03 -9.25
CA SER A 21 -9.78 12.03 -9.83
C SER A 21 -9.76 11.28 -11.15
N ALA A 22 -10.72 10.36 -11.33
CA ALA A 22 -10.83 9.51 -12.51
C ALA A 22 -9.51 8.79 -12.90
N GLY A 23 -8.73 8.34 -11.91
CA GLY A 23 -7.44 7.68 -12.14
C GLY A 23 -6.33 8.61 -12.65
N LYS A 24 -6.37 9.91 -12.28
CA LYS A 24 -5.30 10.86 -12.59
C LYS A 24 -4.97 11.73 -11.38
N CYS A 25 -3.68 11.87 -11.10
CA CYS A 25 -3.14 12.76 -10.07
C CYS A 25 -3.31 14.24 -10.49
N ILE A 26 -3.99 15.03 -9.65
CA ILE A 26 -4.35 16.43 -9.92
C ILE A 26 -3.34 17.43 -9.32
N THR A 27 -2.69 17.10 -8.18
CA THR A 27 -1.83 18.08 -7.47
C THR A 27 -0.52 17.44 -6.96
N ARG A 28 0.63 17.98 -7.36
CA ARG A 28 1.99 17.58 -6.90
C ARG A 28 2.55 18.65 -5.94
N ARG A 29 3.10 18.29 -4.76
CA ARG A 29 3.69 19.21 -3.75
C ARG A 29 5.21 19.05 -3.58
N GLU A 30 5.86 19.97 -2.87
CA GLU A 30 7.33 20.19 -2.81
C GLU A 30 8.21 18.99 -2.39
N ASN A 31 7.70 18.04 -1.61
CA ASN A 31 8.43 16.81 -1.24
C ASN A 31 8.30 15.68 -2.27
N HIS A 32 7.71 15.96 -3.42
CA HIS A 32 7.60 15.02 -4.53
C HIS A 32 8.97 14.80 -5.17
N ILE A 33 9.51 13.60 -5.03
CA ILE A 33 10.58 13.13 -5.91
C ILE A 33 9.98 13.10 -7.33
N ARG A 34 10.53 13.87 -8.25
CA ARG A 34 10.00 13.95 -9.63
C ARG A 34 10.35 12.66 -10.38
N ARG A 35 9.50 12.25 -11.34
CA ARG A 35 9.91 11.34 -12.43
C ARG A 35 11.18 11.88 -13.09
N GLY A 36 12.08 11.02 -13.53
CA GLY A 36 13.40 11.38 -14.04
C GLY A 36 14.50 11.43 -12.96
N ARG A 37 14.18 11.30 -11.66
CA ARG A 37 15.15 11.49 -10.57
C ARG A 37 15.57 10.17 -9.96
N GLU A 38 16.88 9.96 -9.96
CA GLU A 38 17.50 8.90 -9.18
C GLU A 38 17.40 9.21 -7.68
N ALA A 39 16.90 8.26 -6.90
CA ALA A 39 16.96 8.28 -5.45
C ALA A 39 17.30 6.88 -4.95
N SER A 40 18.19 6.78 -3.96
CA SER A 40 18.64 5.50 -3.39
C SER A 40 19.14 4.51 -4.45
N SER A 41 19.88 5.00 -5.45
CA SER A 41 20.43 4.24 -6.58
C SER A 41 19.40 3.62 -7.54
N ILE A 42 18.16 4.09 -7.52
CA ILE A 42 17.11 3.71 -8.48
C ILE A 42 16.81 4.90 -9.38
N ALA A 43 17.11 4.77 -10.67
CA ALA A 43 16.62 5.69 -11.69
C ALA A 43 15.08 5.65 -11.67
N ASP A 44 14.44 6.81 -11.52
CA ASP A 44 12.98 6.93 -11.44
C ASP A 44 12.35 6.20 -10.26
N PHE A 45 12.92 6.39 -9.06
CA PHE A 45 12.42 5.82 -7.80
C PHE A 45 10.89 5.99 -7.57
N VAL A 46 10.29 7.02 -8.15
CA VAL A 46 8.84 7.30 -8.05
C VAL A 46 7.99 6.46 -8.99
N ASP A 47 8.54 6.06 -10.14
CA ASP A 47 7.86 5.16 -11.08
C ASP A 47 8.20 3.69 -10.79
N ALA A 48 9.12 3.43 -9.84
CA ALA A 48 9.42 2.09 -9.38
C ALA A 48 8.20 1.48 -8.67
N ILE A 49 7.78 0.31 -9.15
CA ILE A 49 6.74 -0.51 -8.56
C ILE A 49 7.19 -0.93 -7.16
N PHE A 50 6.33 -0.67 -6.18
CA PHE A 50 6.56 -1.02 -4.80
C PHE A 50 5.86 -2.34 -4.46
N LEU A 51 6.61 -3.26 -3.85
CA LEU A 51 6.12 -4.51 -3.28
C LEU A 51 6.73 -4.72 -1.91
N SER A 52 6.16 -5.64 -1.13
CA SER A 52 6.69 -6.03 0.17
C SER A 52 6.46 -7.53 0.38
N PRO A 53 7.40 -8.24 1.02
CA PRO A 53 7.19 -9.61 1.46
C PRO A 53 6.26 -9.70 2.68
N SER A 54 5.98 -8.57 3.34
CA SER A 54 5.08 -8.48 4.49
C SER A 54 3.70 -7.97 4.09
N VAL A 55 2.68 -8.79 4.32
CA VAL A 55 1.27 -8.41 4.14
C VAL A 55 0.85 -7.31 5.12
N HIS A 56 1.39 -7.33 6.36
CA HIS A 56 1.09 -6.33 7.38
C HIS A 56 1.61 -4.96 6.95
N TYR A 57 2.82 -4.92 6.40
CA TYR A 57 3.38 -3.70 5.86
C TYR A 57 2.60 -3.20 4.65
N SER A 58 2.22 -4.09 3.74
CA SER A 58 1.37 -3.75 2.58
C SER A 58 -0.02 -3.26 2.97
N CYS A 59 -0.51 -3.62 4.16
CA CYS A 59 -1.78 -3.14 4.71
C CYS A 59 -1.67 -1.78 5.41
N ASP A 60 -0.48 -1.20 5.55
CA ASP A 60 -0.33 0.11 6.18
C ASP A 60 -1.20 1.16 5.44
N PRO A 61 -1.87 2.09 6.16
CA PRO A 61 -2.71 3.11 5.54
C PRO A 61 -1.98 4.03 4.54
N THR A 62 -0.64 4.05 4.56
CA THR A 62 0.18 4.71 3.55
C THR A 62 0.05 4.07 2.17
N TYR A 63 -0.21 2.75 2.12
CA TYR A 63 -0.21 1.93 0.91
C TYR A 63 -1.59 1.40 0.52
N ALA A 64 -2.45 1.14 1.50
CA ALA A 64 -3.76 0.55 1.28
C ALA A 64 -4.89 1.40 1.86
N VAL A 65 -5.95 1.59 1.07
CA VAL A 65 -7.17 2.29 1.50
C VAL A 65 -8.25 1.26 1.77
N ALA A 66 -8.83 1.32 2.96
CA ALA A 66 -9.90 0.40 3.33
C ALA A 66 -11.22 0.79 2.64
N PHE A 67 -12.06 -0.20 2.37
CA PHE A 67 -13.43 -0.01 1.91
C PHE A 67 -14.40 -0.83 2.77
N GLU A 68 -15.67 -0.44 2.75
CA GLU A 68 -16.73 -1.13 3.49
C GLU A 68 -17.41 -2.16 2.59
N TYR A 69 -17.69 -3.34 3.15
CA TYR A 69 -18.47 -4.39 2.51
C TYR A 69 -19.34 -5.09 3.55
N GLY A 70 -20.65 -4.83 3.52
CA GLY A 70 -21.56 -5.27 4.57
C GLY A 70 -21.19 -4.63 5.92
N ASP A 71 -21.02 -5.47 6.96
CA ASP A 71 -20.61 -5.03 8.30
C ASP A 71 -19.08 -5.03 8.48
N GLN A 72 -18.29 -5.16 7.41
CA GLN A 72 -16.84 -5.27 7.47
C GLN A 72 -16.15 -4.05 6.86
N GLN A 73 -14.95 -3.75 7.37
CA GLN A 73 -13.99 -2.89 6.70
C GLN A 73 -12.80 -3.73 6.24
N LEU A 74 -12.56 -3.75 4.93
CA LEU A 74 -11.58 -4.61 4.26
C LEU A 74 -10.49 -3.77 3.58
N LEU A 75 -9.27 -4.29 3.57
CA LEU A 75 -8.13 -3.74 2.84
C LEU A 75 -7.80 -4.65 1.65
N PRO A 76 -7.85 -4.14 0.40
CA PRO A 76 -7.43 -4.91 -0.76
C PRO A 76 -5.89 -4.93 -0.85
N VAL A 77 -5.31 -6.13 -0.97
CA VAL A 77 -3.88 -6.33 -1.18
C VAL A 77 -3.66 -7.28 -2.35
N LEU A 78 -2.68 -7.00 -3.20
CA LEU A 78 -2.30 -7.89 -4.29
C LEU A 78 -1.26 -8.89 -3.79
N GLU A 79 -1.56 -10.18 -3.93
CA GLU A 79 -0.56 -11.23 -3.78
C GLU A 79 0.19 -11.38 -5.11
N CYS A 80 1.50 -11.21 -5.07
CA CYS A 80 2.35 -11.22 -6.25
C CYS A 80 3.50 -12.24 -6.12
N SER A 81 3.85 -12.88 -7.22
CA SER A 81 5.13 -13.57 -7.38
C SER A 81 6.10 -12.67 -8.14
N VAL A 82 7.35 -12.67 -7.70
CA VAL A 82 8.39 -11.79 -8.23
C VAL A 82 9.55 -12.62 -8.76
N ARG A 83 10.07 -12.28 -9.94
CA ARG A 83 11.26 -12.94 -10.49
C ARG A 83 12.45 -12.72 -9.57
N LYS A 84 13.17 -13.79 -9.25
CA LYS A 84 14.39 -13.70 -8.42
C LYS A 84 15.39 -12.69 -9.00
N ASN A 85 15.98 -11.87 -8.14
CA ASN A 85 16.98 -10.83 -8.46
C ASN A 85 16.47 -9.69 -9.37
N SER A 86 15.16 -9.53 -9.55
CA SER A 86 14.59 -8.43 -10.34
C SER A 86 14.19 -7.19 -9.52
N TYR A 87 14.48 -7.21 -8.22
CA TYR A 87 14.10 -6.18 -7.26
C TYR A 87 15.28 -5.76 -6.40
N SER A 88 15.22 -4.55 -5.88
CA SER A 88 16.13 -4.04 -4.86
C SER A 88 15.41 -3.92 -3.52
N CYS A 89 16.08 -4.30 -2.43
CA CYS A 89 15.51 -4.26 -1.08
C CYS A 89 15.92 -2.98 -0.36
N PHE A 90 14.98 -2.42 0.40
CA PHE A 90 15.16 -1.22 1.21
C PHE A 90 14.62 -1.43 2.63
N PRO A 91 15.13 -0.67 3.60
CA PRO A 91 14.53 -0.63 4.92
C PRO A 91 13.14 0.01 4.87
N CYS A 92 12.35 -0.19 5.93
CA CYS A 92 11.06 0.47 6.10
C CYS A 92 11.18 1.99 5.97
N THR A 93 10.37 2.60 5.12
CA THR A 93 10.29 4.05 4.94
C THR A 93 9.09 4.69 5.63
N VAL A 94 8.21 3.91 6.27
CA VAL A 94 7.03 4.39 6.99
C VAL A 94 7.39 4.61 8.47
N PRO A 95 7.51 5.87 8.94
CA PRO A 95 8.05 6.14 10.28
C PRO A 95 7.17 5.66 11.43
N SER A 96 5.85 5.59 11.21
CA SER A 96 4.87 5.17 12.21
C SER A 96 4.49 3.69 12.10
N TYR A 97 5.19 2.91 11.27
CA TYR A 97 4.86 1.51 11.10
C TYR A 97 5.25 0.71 12.35
N THR A 98 4.30 -0.04 12.88
CA THR A 98 4.54 -0.99 13.96
C THR A 98 4.85 -2.36 13.36
N PRO A 99 6.08 -2.88 13.49
CA PRO A 99 6.47 -4.13 12.85
C PRO A 99 5.70 -5.35 13.38
N HIS A 100 5.32 -6.25 12.47
CA HIS A 100 4.94 -7.60 12.83
C HIS A 100 6.19 -8.40 13.25
N PRO A 101 6.09 -9.38 14.17
CA PRO A 101 7.25 -10.18 14.60
C PRO A 101 8.05 -10.83 13.47
N ASP A 102 7.39 -11.15 12.36
CA ASP A 102 8.00 -11.80 11.19
C ASP A 102 8.61 -10.81 10.18
N ASP A 103 8.48 -9.50 10.44
CA ASP A 103 8.97 -8.48 9.52
C ASP A 103 10.48 -8.28 9.61
N ASN A 104 11.15 -8.34 8.45
CA ASN A 104 12.53 -7.88 8.35
C ASN A 104 12.59 -6.41 7.94
N MET A 105 12.63 -5.53 8.93
CA MET A 105 12.62 -4.07 8.76
C MET A 105 13.75 -3.49 7.89
N GLN A 106 14.83 -4.23 7.64
CA GLN A 106 15.93 -3.78 6.78
C GLN A 106 15.71 -4.11 5.30
N THR A 107 14.75 -4.98 4.98
CA THR A 107 14.51 -5.48 3.61
C THR A 107 13.03 -5.61 3.27
N ILE A 108 12.16 -4.91 4.03
CA ILE A 108 10.71 -5.00 3.94
C ILE A 108 10.15 -4.28 2.69
N GLU A 109 10.93 -3.39 2.08
CA GLU A 109 10.53 -2.68 0.88
C GLU A 109 11.24 -3.21 -0.35
N TRP A 110 10.48 -3.69 -1.34
CA TRP A 110 11.01 -4.12 -2.62
C TRP A 110 10.63 -3.10 -3.69
N ARG A 111 11.62 -2.64 -4.46
CA ARG A 111 11.42 -1.71 -5.57
C ARG A 111 11.84 -2.36 -6.88
N MET A 112 11.05 -2.14 -7.91
CA MET A 112 11.21 -2.75 -9.23
C MET A 112 10.89 -1.75 -10.33
N LEU A 113 11.61 -1.80 -11.45
CA LEU A 113 11.31 -0.94 -12.60
C LEU A 113 10.43 -1.66 -13.65
N ASP A 114 10.67 -2.95 -13.85
CA ASP A 114 10.02 -3.72 -14.91
C ASP A 114 8.85 -4.55 -14.36
N SER A 115 7.62 -4.19 -14.76
CA SER A 115 6.40 -4.90 -14.38
C SER A 115 6.33 -6.33 -14.90
N GLU A 116 7.03 -6.66 -15.99
CA GLU A 116 7.11 -8.01 -16.56
C GLU A 116 7.70 -9.04 -15.59
N ASN A 117 8.42 -8.59 -14.56
CA ASN A 117 8.98 -9.45 -13.54
C ASN A 117 7.99 -9.76 -12.39
N ILE A 118 6.76 -9.26 -12.46
CA ILE A 118 5.73 -9.40 -11.45
C ILE A 118 4.55 -10.16 -12.04
N VAL A 119 4.13 -11.21 -11.34
CA VAL A 119 2.90 -11.96 -11.65
C VAL A 119 1.92 -11.75 -10.51
N ILE A 120 0.73 -11.24 -10.81
CA ILE A 120 -0.35 -11.13 -9.84
C ILE A 120 -1.01 -12.49 -9.72
N ASN A 121 -1.00 -13.07 -8.52
CA ASN A 121 -1.57 -14.38 -8.23
C ASN A 121 -3.03 -14.24 -7.78
N ALA A 122 -3.28 -13.31 -6.85
CA ALA A 122 -4.58 -13.13 -6.24
C ALA A 122 -4.80 -11.70 -5.73
N VAL A 123 -6.07 -11.36 -5.52
CA VAL A 123 -6.48 -10.19 -4.74
C VAL A 123 -6.96 -10.70 -3.38
N LEU A 124 -6.27 -10.30 -2.32
CA LEU A 124 -6.61 -10.61 -0.94
C LEU A 124 -7.42 -9.46 -0.35
N PHE A 125 -8.42 -9.79 0.47
CA PHE A 125 -9.20 -8.82 1.23
C PHE A 125 -8.94 -9.03 2.72
N ILE A 126 -8.03 -8.24 3.27
CA ILE A 126 -7.58 -8.36 4.65
C ILE A 126 -8.56 -7.58 5.56
N PRO A 127 -9.19 -8.23 6.55
CA PRO A 127 -10.07 -7.52 7.48
C PRO A 127 -9.29 -6.51 8.32
N LYS A 128 -9.76 -5.26 8.30
CA LYS A 128 -9.32 -4.21 9.23
C LYS A 128 -10.29 -4.07 10.40
N ILE A 129 -11.58 -4.25 10.13
CA ILE A 129 -12.64 -4.35 11.13
C ILE A 129 -13.57 -5.49 10.72
N ASP A 130 -13.71 -6.50 11.59
CA ASP A 130 -14.55 -7.67 11.34
C ASP A 130 -16.05 -7.40 11.52
N SER A 131 -16.41 -6.42 12.35
CA SER A 131 -17.77 -5.93 12.54
C SER A 131 -17.79 -4.44 12.92
N LEU A 132 -18.34 -3.62 12.04
CA LEU A 132 -18.55 -2.19 12.26
C LEU A 132 -19.60 -1.98 13.35
N GLU A 133 -20.64 -2.79 13.40
CA GLU A 133 -21.69 -2.74 14.43
C GLU A 133 -21.12 -2.99 15.83
N VAL A 134 -20.33 -4.05 16.02
CA VAL A 134 -19.70 -4.35 17.33
C VAL A 134 -18.77 -3.21 17.74
N THR A 135 -17.90 -2.78 16.83
CA THR A 135 -16.96 -1.67 17.08
C THR A 135 -17.69 -0.38 17.47
N LYS A 136 -18.84 -0.09 16.83
CA LYS A 136 -19.67 1.08 17.14
C LYS A 136 -20.29 0.97 18.53
N ARG A 137 -20.83 -0.19 18.90
CA ARG A 137 -21.39 -0.43 20.25
C ARG A 137 -20.34 -0.24 21.34
N GLU A 138 -19.14 -0.79 21.14
CA GLU A 138 -18.03 -0.65 22.10
C GLU A 138 -17.59 0.82 22.28
N ARG A 139 -17.52 1.58 21.19
CA ARG A 139 -17.20 3.02 21.26
C ARG A 139 -18.24 3.81 22.04
N ILE A 140 -19.53 3.53 21.81
CA ILE A 140 -20.61 4.18 22.54
C ILE A 140 -20.50 3.87 24.04
N ASN A 141 -20.30 2.59 24.39
CA ASN A 141 -20.17 2.18 25.78
C ASN A 141 -19.00 2.89 26.49
N LYS A 142 -17.84 3.02 25.83
CA LYS A 142 -16.67 3.74 26.37
C LYS A 142 -16.90 5.25 26.57
N LEU A 143 -17.80 5.87 25.83
CA LEU A 143 -18.13 7.30 25.97
C LEU A 143 -19.16 7.57 27.06
N THR A 144 -19.89 6.54 27.49
CA THR A 144 -20.95 6.64 28.51
C THR A 144 -20.52 6.21 29.91
N THR A 145 -19.30 5.71 30.07
CA THR A 145 -18.61 5.46 31.36
C THR A 145 -17.55 6.51 31.61
#